data_AF-A0A368FV60-F1
#
_entry.id   AF-A0A368FV60-F1
#
_cell.length_a   1.000
_cell.length_b   1.000
_cell.length_c   1.000
_cell.angle_alpha   90.00
_cell.angle_beta   90.00
_cell.angle_gamma   90.00
#
_symmetry.space_group_name_H-M   'P 1'
#
loop_
_entity.id
_entity.type
_entity.pdbx_description
1 polymer ?
#
loop_
_entity_poly.entity_id
_entity_poly.type
_entity_poly.pdbx_seq_one_letter_code
_entity_poly.pdbx_strand_id
1 'polypeptide(L)'
;MNYKLFFAFTVVPTSYAIWPFASRYDENAVLDFVMRITNISFNDMVFIQTLRTWGLGDDAILEQAKYEKPLLYEKIVNFLEKYNMLSLRARQYVKKGVLTALRHAYFYSREEYYTLEQLDEAEWFVEKLELLPIHDELVEAFPEIEIDVTPPWNY
;
A
#
# COMPACT_ATOMS: atom_id res chain seq x y z
N MET A 1 -44.95 45.04 13.83
CA MET A 1 -43.64 45.09 14.52
C MET A 1 -43.32 43.67 14.97
N ASN A 2 -42.24 43.00 14.60
CA ASN A 2 -41.12 43.34 13.73
C ASN A 2 -40.65 42.05 13.04
N TYR A 3 -40.81 42.02 11.72
CA TYR A 3 -40.11 41.14 10.82
C TYR A 3 -38.69 41.69 10.68
N LYS A 4 -37.67 40.91 11.02
CA LYS A 4 -36.28 41.15 10.60
C LYS A 4 -35.94 40.04 9.61
N LEU A 5 -36.15 40.23 8.30
CA LEU A 5 -35.16 40.78 7.34
C LEU A 5 -33.76 40.18 7.62
N PHE A 6 -33.40 39.02 7.06
CA PHE A 6 -32.96 38.70 5.68
C PHE A 6 -31.77 39.53 5.16
N PHE A 7 -30.76 38.79 4.65
CA PHE A 7 -29.63 39.21 3.78
C PHE A 7 -28.51 40.03 4.46
N ALA A 8 -27.20 39.84 4.19
CA ALA A 8 -26.46 38.97 3.29
C ALA A 8 -24.98 38.96 3.73
N PHE A 9 -24.36 37.80 3.70
CA PHE A 9 -23.03 37.61 3.11
C PHE A 9 -23.03 36.26 2.41
N THR A 10 -23.79 36.18 1.32
CA THR A 10 -23.48 35.27 0.21
C THR A 10 -22.22 35.78 -0.47
N VAL A 11 -21.15 34.98 -0.48
CA VAL A 11 -20.31 34.59 -1.63
C VAL A 11 -19.00 34.03 -1.05
N VAL A 12 -18.98 32.74 -0.76
CA VAL A 12 -18.19 31.76 -1.52
C VAL A 12 -18.99 30.46 -1.51
N PRO A 13 -19.66 30.08 -2.62
CA PRO A 13 -20.15 28.72 -2.78
C PRO A 13 -18.92 27.81 -2.95
N THR A 14 -19.06 26.53 -2.55
CA THR A 14 -18.08 25.45 -2.74
C THR A 14 -16.85 25.44 -1.82
N SER A 15 -17.04 25.28 -0.52
CA SER A 15 -16.05 24.56 0.29
C SER A 15 -16.42 23.07 0.31
N TYR A 16 -16.07 22.41 -0.80
CA TYR A 16 -15.81 20.97 -0.91
C TYR A 16 -16.93 20.02 -0.44
N ALA A 17 -18.01 19.99 -1.22
CA ALA A 17 -18.56 18.70 -1.65
C ALA A 17 -17.55 18.05 -2.62
N ILE A 18 -16.41 17.60 -2.10
CA ILE A 18 -15.54 16.60 -2.72
C ILE A 18 -15.07 15.74 -1.57
N TRP A 19 -15.96 14.89 -1.06
CA TRP A 19 -15.50 13.63 -0.51
C TRP A 19 -15.37 12.74 -1.74
N PRO A 20 -14.16 12.55 -2.30
CA PRO A 20 -14.05 11.57 -3.35
C PRO A 20 -14.35 10.23 -2.68
N PHE A 21 -15.16 9.44 -3.37
CA PHE A 21 -15.20 7.98 -3.39
C PHE A 21 -14.36 7.29 -2.32
N ALA A 22 -14.96 6.38 -1.54
CA ALA A 22 -14.23 5.44 -0.69
C ALA A 22 -13.01 4.93 -1.48
N SER A 23 -11.83 5.47 -1.15
CA SER A 23 -10.62 5.31 -1.94
C SER A 23 -10.29 3.83 -1.93
N ARG A 24 -10.30 3.19 -3.09
CA ARG A 24 -10.11 1.74 -3.12
C ARG A 24 -8.61 1.44 -2.93
N TYR A 25 -8.30 0.26 -2.40
CA TYR A 25 -6.90 -0.18 -2.19
C TYR A 25 -6.07 -0.21 -3.48
N ASP A 26 -6.73 -0.27 -4.65
CA ASP A 26 -6.15 -0.20 -5.99
C ASP A 26 -5.60 1.20 -6.35
N GLU A 27 -5.90 2.24 -5.55
CA GLU A 27 -5.37 3.60 -5.74
C GLU A 27 -3.94 3.76 -5.21
N ASN A 28 -3.46 2.87 -4.33
CA ASN A 28 -2.09 2.96 -3.79
C ASN A 28 -1.13 2.04 -4.55
N ALA A 29 -0.37 2.61 -5.49
CA ALA A 29 0.52 1.86 -6.37
C ALA A 29 1.56 0.97 -5.63
N VAL A 30 2.10 1.44 -4.49
CA VAL A 30 3.03 0.66 -3.66
C VAL A 30 2.35 -0.52 -3.00
N LEU A 31 1.11 -0.34 -2.53
CA LEU A 31 0.34 -1.43 -1.95
C LEU A 31 0.10 -2.52 -2.99
N ASP A 32 -0.38 -2.15 -4.17
CA ASP A 32 -0.62 -3.08 -5.28
C ASP A 32 0.68 -3.79 -5.70
N PHE A 33 1.77 -3.06 -5.88
CA PHE A 33 3.10 -3.61 -6.14
C PHE A 33 3.49 -4.68 -5.11
N VAL A 34 3.36 -4.38 -3.82
CA VAL A 34 3.72 -5.32 -2.74
C VAL A 34 2.78 -6.52 -2.71
N MET A 35 1.47 -6.33 -2.91
CA MET A 35 0.51 -7.42 -2.96
C MET A 35 0.83 -8.40 -4.09
N ARG A 36 1.29 -7.91 -5.24
CA ARG A 36 1.68 -8.77 -6.38
C ARG A 36 2.94 -9.57 -6.10
N ILE A 37 4.02 -8.92 -5.66
CA ILE A 37 5.31 -9.63 -5.46
C ILE A 37 5.31 -10.57 -4.25
N THR A 38 4.47 -10.29 -3.25
CA THR A 38 4.42 -11.09 -2.00
C THR A 38 3.22 -12.04 -1.95
N ASN A 39 2.18 -11.80 -2.75
CA ASN A 39 0.86 -12.43 -2.63
C ASN A 39 0.21 -12.25 -1.23
N ILE A 40 0.71 -11.32 -0.42
CA ILE A 40 0.17 -10.98 0.90
C ILE A 40 -1.03 -10.05 0.70
N SER A 41 -2.16 -10.35 1.36
CA SER A 41 -3.36 -9.52 1.23
C SER A 41 -3.26 -8.23 2.04
N PHE A 42 -4.10 -7.25 1.74
CA PHE A 42 -4.26 -6.05 2.57
C PHE A 42 -4.47 -6.38 4.06
N ASN A 43 -5.38 -7.31 4.37
CA ASN A 43 -5.69 -7.72 5.75
C ASN A 43 -4.50 -8.38 6.45
N ASP A 44 -3.65 -9.07 5.70
CA ASP A 44 -2.44 -9.67 6.22
C ASP A 44 -1.36 -8.63 6.49
N MET A 45 -1.23 -7.62 5.63
CA MET A 45 -0.37 -6.46 5.87
C MET A 45 -0.79 -5.66 7.10
N VAL A 46 -2.09 -5.42 7.29
CA VAL A 46 -2.63 -4.79 8.50
C VAL A 46 -2.32 -5.63 9.74
N PHE A 47 -2.46 -6.94 9.67
CA PHE A 47 -2.09 -7.86 10.76
C PHE A 47 -0.59 -7.74 11.11
N ILE A 48 0.30 -7.85 10.12
CA ILE A 48 1.76 -7.72 10.32
C ILE A 48 2.10 -6.36 10.96
N GLN A 49 1.55 -5.27 10.43
CA GLN A 49 1.85 -3.93 10.91
C GLN A 49 1.28 -3.67 12.31
N THR A 50 0.16 -4.30 12.67
CA THR A 50 -0.41 -4.27 14.02
C THR A 50 0.55 -4.92 15.01
N LEU A 51 1.06 -6.12 14.71
CA LEU A 51 2.04 -6.81 15.55
C LEU A 51 3.33 -6.01 15.72
N ARG A 52 3.81 -5.37 14.63
CA ARG A 52 4.97 -4.46 14.69
C ARG A 52 4.72 -3.25 15.58
N THR A 53 3.51 -2.70 15.55
CA THR A 53 3.12 -1.56 16.41
C THR A 53 3.07 -1.96 17.88
N TRP A 54 2.80 -3.24 18.18
CA TRP A 54 2.93 -3.82 19.52
C TRP A 54 4.37 -4.14 19.93
N GLY A 55 5.35 -3.86 19.06
CA GLY A 55 6.77 -4.02 19.35
C GLY A 55 7.32 -5.42 19.08
N LEU A 56 6.57 -6.28 18.37
CA LEU A 56 7.09 -7.59 17.98
C LEU A 56 8.13 -7.44 16.87
N GLY A 57 9.25 -8.16 17.02
CA GLY A 57 10.26 -8.31 15.98
C GLY A 57 9.82 -9.29 14.88
N ASP A 58 10.57 -9.31 13.78
CA ASP A 58 10.23 -10.10 12.59
C ASP A 58 10.12 -11.61 12.88
N ASP A 59 11.00 -12.16 13.72
CA ASP A 59 10.96 -13.58 14.11
C ASP A 59 9.70 -13.92 14.92
N ALA A 60 9.29 -13.03 15.83
CA ALA A 60 8.10 -13.21 16.64
C ALA A 60 6.82 -13.10 15.79
N ILE A 61 6.81 -12.21 14.80
CA ILE A 61 5.71 -12.08 13.83
C ILE A 61 5.59 -13.35 12.99
N LEU A 62 6.72 -13.90 12.54
CA LEU A 62 6.74 -15.13 11.75
C LEU A 62 6.21 -16.32 12.55
N GLU A 63 6.66 -16.47 13.80
CA GLU A 63 6.14 -17.50 14.71
C GLU A 63 4.64 -17.30 14.97
N GLN A 64 4.18 -16.08 15.23
CA GLN A 64 2.75 -15.83 15.43
C GLN A 64 1.92 -16.12 14.16
N ALA A 65 2.43 -15.75 12.98
CA ALA A 65 1.79 -16.07 11.70
C ALA A 65 1.68 -17.58 11.50
N LYS A 66 2.70 -18.36 11.89
CA LYS A 66 2.67 -19.83 11.79
C LYS A 66 1.50 -20.46 12.56
N TYR A 67 1.15 -19.90 13.72
CA TYR A 67 0.06 -20.42 14.57
C TYR A 67 -1.31 -19.83 14.21
N GLU A 68 -1.40 -18.51 14.00
CA GLU A 68 -2.69 -17.82 13.81
C GLU A 68 -3.12 -17.72 12.34
N LYS A 69 -2.16 -17.64 11.42
CA LYS A 69 -2.40 -17.45 9.98
C LYS A 69 -1.42 -18.28 9.13
N PRO A 70 -1.56 -19.62 9.10
CA PRO A 70 -0.59 -20.51 8.44
C PRO A 70 -0.39 -20.19 6.95
N LEU A 71 -1.44 -19.72 6.25
CA LEU A 71 -1.32 -19.27 4.85
C LEU A 71 -0.47 -18.00 4.70
N LEU A 72 -0.52 -17.09 5.67
CA LEU A 72 0.34 -15.91 5.68
C LEU A 72 1.80 -16.32 5.92
N TYR A 73 2.03 -17.25 6.85
CA TYR A 73 3.37 -17.80 7.08
C TYR A 73 3.97 -18.38 5.79
N GLU A 74 3.22 -19.21 5.06
CA GLU A 74 3.66 -19.79 3.79
C GLU A 74 4.00 -18.71 2.75
N LYS A 75 3.16 -17.69 2.61
CA LYS A 75 3.41 -16.55 1.72
C LYS A 75 4.69 -15.80 2.08
N ILE A 76 4.91 -15.54 3.38
CA ILE A 76 6.12 -14.86 3.86
C ILE A 76 7.37 -15.71 3.55
N VAL A 77 7.33 -17.01 3.82
CA VAL A 77 8.47 -17.91 3.55
C VAL A 77 8.78 -17.96 2.06
N ASN A 78 7.77 -18.18 1.20
CA ASN A 78 7.96 -18.22 -0.26
C ASN A 78 8.50 -16.89 -0.80
N PHE A 79 8.02 -15.76 -0.28
CA PHE A 79 8.54 -14.45 -0.62
C PHE A 79 10.00 -14.29 -0.18
N LEU A 80 10.36 -14.71 1.03
CA LEU A 80 11.71 -14.61 1.57
C LEU A 80 12.72 -15.45 0.77
N GLU A 81 12.32 -16.61 0.25
CA GLU A 81 13.17 -17.43 -0.62
C GLU A 81 13.59 -16.67 -1.88
N LYS A 82 12.63 -16.08 -2.60
CA LYS A 82 12.90 -15.24 -3.78
C LYS A 82 13.69 -13.98 -3.41
N TYR A 83 13.26 -13.28 -2.36
CA TYR A 83 13.90 -12.06 -1.88
C TYR A 83 15.38 -12.27 -1.52
N ASN A 84 15.74 -13.42 -0.95
CA ASN A 84 17.12 -13.72 -0.55
C ASN A 84 18.06 -14.00 -1.73
N MET A 85 17.52 -14.34 -2.91
CA MET A 85 18.29 -14.52 -4.15
C MET A 85 18.64 -13.18 -4.82
N LEU A 86 17.95 -12.10 -4.45
CA LEU A 86 18.17 -10.78 -5.02
C LEU A 86 19.50 -10.16 -4.59
N SER A 87 20.03 -9.30 -5.47
CA SER A 87 21.12 -8.38 -5.20
C SER A 87 20.80 -7.48 -4.00
N LEU A 88 21.84 -6.97 -3.34
CA LEU A 88 21.67 -6.10 -2.18
C LEU A 88 20.81 -4.86 -2.51
N ARG A 89 20.99 -4.29 -3.70
CA ARG A 89 20.25 -3.09 -4.14
C ARG A 89 18.78 -3.40 -4.40
N ALA A 90 18.49 -4.52 -5.06
CA ALA A 90 17.12 -4.99 -5.27
C ALA A 90 16.40 -5.29 -3.95
N ARG A 91 17.09 -5.96 -3.01
CA ARG A 91 16.56 -6.20 -1.66
C ARG A 91 16.23 -4.92 -0.91
N GLN A 92 17.10 -3.91 -0.95
CA GLN A 92 16.85 -2.63 -0.30
C GLN A 92 15.62 -1.92 -0.89
N TYR A 93 15.46 -1.98 -2.21
CA TYR A 93 14.29 -1.41 -2.89
C TYR A 93 13.01 -2.12 -2.46
N VAL A 94 12.96 -3.46 -2.56
CA VAL A 94 11.80 -4.27 -2.17
C VAL A 94 11.47 -4.07 -0.69
N LYS A 95 12.47 -4.08 0.20
CA LYS A 95 12.28 -3.81 1.63
C LYS A 95 11.63 -2.45 1.87
N LYS A 96 12.06 -1.40 1.16
CA LYS A 96 11.44 -0.07 1.27
C LYS A 96 9.97 -0.13 0.84
N GLY A 97 9.66 -0.78 -0.29
CA GLY A 97 8.29 -0.96 -0.76
C GLY A 97 7.41 -1.67 0.24
N VAL A 98 7.86 -2.82 0.78
CA VAL A 98 7.12 -3.59 1.80
C VAL A 98 6.84 -2.76 3.05
N LEU A 99 7.82 -2.01 3.55
CA LEU A 99 7.63 -1.15 4.74
C LEU A 99 6.62 -0.02 4.48
N THR A 100 6.70 0.62 3.31
CA THR A 100 5.76 1.67 2.91
C THR A 100 4.35 1.10 2.75
N ALA A 101 4.18 -0.03 2.09
CA ALA A 101 2.90 -0.72 1.92
C ALA A 101 2.27 -1.10 3.26
N LEU A 102 3.04 -1.69 4.18
CA LEU A 102 2.57 -2.02 5.53
C LEU A 102 2.06 -0.79 6.28
N ARG A 103 2.81 0.32 6.23
CA ARG A 103 2.43 1.59 6.85
C ARG A 103 1.15 2.16 6.24
N HIS A 104 1.05 2.18 4.91
CA HIS A 104 -0.11 2.71 4.19
C HIS A 104 -1.34 1.83 4.43
N ALA A 105 -1.18 0.50 4.43
CA ALA A 105 -2.25 -0.44 4.72
C ALA A 105 -2.83 -0.20 6.13
N TYR A 106 -1.95 -0.07 7.11
CA TYR A 106 -2.36 0.20 8.49
C TYR A 106 -3.03 1.56 8.65
N PHE A 107 -2.50 2.61 8.02
CA PHE A 107 -3.13 3.94 8.02
C PHE A 107 -4.54 3.86 7.45
N TYR A 108 -4.69 3.31 6.25
CA TYR A 108 -5.99 3.16 5.61
C TYR A 108 -6.96 2.35 6.49
N SER A 109 -6.51 1.26 7.11
CA SER A 109 -7.37 0.43 7.97
C SER A 109 -7.98 1.18 9.16
N ARG A 110 -7.39 2.33 9.53
CA ARG A 110 -7.84 3.18 10.63
C ARG A 110 -8.62 4.41 10.17
N GLU A 111 -8.16 5.02 9.09
CA GLU A 111 -8.65 6.31 8.62
C GLU A 111 -9.67 6.17 7.48
N GLU A 112 -9.69 5.02 6.80
CA GLU A 112 -10.54 4.71 5.64
C GLU A 112 -10.29 5.60 4.41
N TYR A 113 -9.12 6.26 4.34
CA TYR A 113 -8.65 6.98 3.16
C TYR A 113 -7.11 6.99 3.07
N TYR A 114 -6.57 7.35 1.90
CA TYR A 114 -5.17 7.72 1.71
C TYR A 114 -4.99 9.23 1.62
N THR A 115 -3.90 9.76 2.18
CA THR A 115 -3.53 11.17 1.95
C THR A 115 -2.94 11.35 0.55
N LEU A 116 -3.03 12.55 -0.02
CA LEU A 116 -2.37 12.86 -1.30
C LEU A 116 -0.87 12.56 -1.24
N GLU A 117 -0.21 12.90 -0.14
CA GLU A 117 1.21 12.60 0.06
C GLU A 117 1.51 11.09 0.00
N GLN A 118 0.61 10.24 0.50
CA GLN A 118 0.77 8.77 0.44
C GLN A 118 0.54 8.21 -0.96
N LEU A 119 -0.34 8.84 -1.74
CA LEU A 119 -0.58 8.47 -3.14
C LEU A 119 0.60 8.90 -4.01
N ASP A 120 1.07 10.14 -3.86
CA ASP A 120 2.24 10.68 -4.57
C ASP A 120 3.51 9.89 -4.23
N GLU A 121 3.74 9.55 -2.94
CA GLU A 121 4.86 8.70 -2.53
C GLU A 121 4.78 7.30 -3.17
N ALA A 122 3.57 6.76 -3.26
CA ALA A 122 3.33 5.43 -3.81
C ALA A 122 3.56 5.37 -5.32
N GLU A 123 3.00 6.32 -6.07
CA GLU A 123 3.19 6.47 -7.51
C GLU A 123 4.68 6.66 -7.82
N TRP A 124 5.33 7.63 -7.16
CA TRP A 124 6.75 7.91 -7.37
C TRP A 124 7.67 6.72 -7.02
N PHE A 125 7.28 5.90 -6.05
CA PHE A 125 8.04 4.70 -5.71
C PHE A 125 8.04 3.69 -6.87
N VAL A 126 6.89 3.45 -7.50
CA VAL A 126 6.73 2.46 -8.56
C VAL A 126 7.29 2.99 -9.88
N GLU A 127 6.97 4.22 -10.27
CA GLU A 127 7.41 4.81 -11.56
C GLU A 127 8.93 4.78 -11.75
N LYS A 128 9.69 5.08 -10.69
CA LYS A 128 11.15 5.09 -10.81
C LYS A 128 11.76 3.69 -11.00
N LEU A 129 11.02 2.61 -10.78
CA LEU A 129 11.53 1.24 -10.87
C LEU A 129 12.10 0.97 -12.27
N GLU A 130 11.38 1.39 -13.31
CA GLU A 130 11.79 1.27 -14.72
C GLU A 130 13.14 1.95 -15.01
N LEU A 131 13.48 2.98 -14.23
CA LEU A 131 14.72 3.75 -14.40
C LEU A 131 15.90 3.17 -13.61
N LEU A 132 15.67 2.14 -12.78
CA LEU A 132 16.70 1.55 -11.94
C LEU A 132 17.34 0.34 -12.62
N PRO A 133 18.66 0.13 -12.46
CA PRO A 133 19.36 -1.03 -13.03
C PRO A 133 18.99 -2.37 -12.36
N ILE A 134 18.08 -2.36 -11.39
CA ILE A 134 17.54 -3.54 -10.71
C ILE A 134 16.19 -3.98 -11.31
N HIS A 135 15.67 -3.24 -12.30
CA HIS A 135 14.37 -3.50 -12.92
C HIS A 135 14.29 -4.94 -13.45
N ASP A 136 15.18 -5.31 -14.37
CA ASP A 136 15.17 -6.62 -15.03
C ASP A 136 15.32 -7.76 -14.01
N GLU A 137 16.16 -7.57 -12.99
CA GLU A 137 16.34 -8.53 -11.90
C GLU A 137 15.03 -8.74 -11.11
N LEU A 138 14.31 -7.66 -10.83
CA LEU A 138 13.06 -7.72 -10.10
C LEU A 138 11.93 -8.34 -10.94
N VAL A 139 11.87 -8.03 -12.24
CA VAL A 139 10.92 -8.65 -13.17
C VAL A 139 11.20 -10.15 -13.33
N GLU A 140 12.46 -10.57 -13.38
CA GLU A 140 12.81 -11.99 -13.44
C GLU A 140 12.37 -12.74 -12.17
N ALA A 141 12.59 -12.14 -10.99
CA ALA A 141 12.21 -12.74 -9.71
C ALA A 141 10.68 -12.70 -9.43
N PHE A 142 10.03 -11.62 -9.87
CA PHE A 142 8.61 -11.34 -9.68
C PHE A 142 7.99 -10.85 -11.00
N PRO A 143 7.68 -11.77 -11.93
CA PRO A 143 7.07 -11.42 -13.22
C PRO A 143 5.73 -10.68 -13.08
N GLU A 144 5.07 -10.80 -11.92
CA GLU A 144 3.81 -10.14 -11.60
C GLU A 144 3.89 -8.60 -11.57
N ILE A 145 5.10 -8.03 -11.51
CA ILE A 145 5.34 -6.58 -11.57
C ILE A 145 4.88 -6.00 -12.91
N GLU A 146 5.09 -6.73 -14.01
CA GLU A 146 4.80 -6.31 -15.40
C GLU A 146 3.38 -6.66 -15.86
N ILE A 147 2.59 -7.34 -15.03
CA ILE A 147 1.20 -7.65 -15.38
C ILE A 147 0.40 -6.35 -15.30
N ASP A 148 0.16 -5.74 -16.44
CA ASP A 148 -0.66 -4.54 -16.55
C ASP A 148 -2.11 -4.87 -16.16
N VAL A 149 -2.43 -4.73 -14.89
CA VAL A 149 -3.82 -4.73 -14.43
C VAL A 149 -4.31 -3.32 -14.70
N THR A 150 -4.70 -3.08 -15.94
CA THR A 150 -5.54 -1.94 -16.27
C THR A 150 -6.70 -1.98 -15.27
N PRO A 151 -6.91 -0.93 -14.45
CA PRO A 151 -8.11 -0.86 -13.64
C PRO A 151 -9.30 -1.02 -14.59
N PRO A 152 -10.34 -1.79 -14.26
CA PRO A 152 -11.42 -2.15 -15.19
C PRO A 152 -12.34 -0.98 -15.61
N TRP A 153 -11.86 0.26 -15.54
CA TRP A 153 -12.64 1.49 -15.73
C TRP A 153 -12.25 2.29 -16.98
N ASN A 154 -11.35 1.77 -17.84
CA ASN A 154 -11.08 2.32 -19.18
C ASN A 154 -12.04 1.76 -20.26
N TYR A 155 -13.34 1.69 -19.95
CA TYR A 155 -14.42 1.43 -20.92
C TYR A 155 -15.67 2.28 -20.61
#